data_AF-A0A1F7Q954-F1
#
_entry.id   AF-A0A1F7Q954-F1
#
_cell.length_a   1.000
_cell.length_b   1.000
_cell.length_c   1.000
_cell.angle_alpha   90.00
_cell.angle_beta   90.00
_cell.angle_gamma   90.00
#
_symmetry.space_group_name_H-M   'P 1'
#
loop_
_entity.id
_entity.type
_entity.pdbx_description
1 polymer ?
#
loop_
_entity_poly.entity_id
_entity_poly.type
_entity_poly.pdbx_seq_one_letter_code
_entity_poly.pdbx_strand_id
1 'polypeptide(L)'
;LDDVARALGATKAALYYYVANKEELLFQCCRVPIEIGLEGIRRAQEQAEAPDEQLRLALVSYIDGMTDQLRGSVVLLEEGALSPEHYREVKAGRDEYERQLRGIIARGIAQEVFVPCDARLVGFALFGAMNWIPTWYDPAGRRSGREVAETFAAYLVRGLRAAPAPARHGEAP
;
A
#
# COMPACT_ATOMS: atom_id res chain seq x y z
N LEU A 1 -1.98 -3.54 26.23
CA LEU A 1 -3.19 -2.79 26.62
C LEU A 1 -2.86 -1.77 27.69
N ASP A 2 -2.27 -2.15 28.83
CA ASP A 2 -1.91 -1.18 29.88
C ASP A 2 -0.90 -0.13 29.39
N ASP A 3 0.13 -0.53 28.65
CA ASP A 3 1.09 0.40 28.06
C ASP A 3 0.49 1.23 26.91
N VAL A 4 -0.45 0.66 26.16
CA VAL A 4 -1.16 1.33 25.07
C VAL A 4 -2.13 2.39 25.61
N ALA A 5 -2.88 2.06 26.66
CA ALA A 5 -3.77 2.98 27.36
C ALA A 5 -2.99 4.13 28.00
N ARG A 6 -1.85 3.83 28.62
CA ARG A 6 -0.95 4.83 29.17
C ARG A 6 -0.38 5.76 28.09
N ALA A 7 0.02 5.21 26.94
CA ALA A 7 0.52 5.99 25.80
C ALA A 7 -0.55 6.89 25.17
N LEU A 8 -1.82 6.47 25.18
CA LEU A 8 -2.96 7.22 24.65
C LEU A 8 -3.60 8.17 25.68
N GLY A 9 -3.10 8.22 26.92
CA GLY A 9 -3.75 8.95 28.02
C GLY A 9 -5.15 8.43 28.37
N ALA A 10 -5.48 7.22 27.93
CA ALA A 10 -6.77 6.58 28.12
C ALA A 10 -6.73 5.65 29.34
N THR A 11 -7.89 5.41 29.96
CA THR A 11 -7.99 4.37 30.98
C THR A 11 -8.02 3.00 30.30
N LYS A 12 -7.54 1.97 31.00
CA LYS A 12 -7.67 0.57 30.57
C LYS A 12 -9.12 0.24 30.21
N ALA A 13 -10.07 0.67 31.03
CA ALA A 13 -11.51 0.49 30.79
C ALA A 13 -12.00 1.17 29.49
N ALA A 14 -11.51 2.37 29.17
CA ALA A 14 -11.83 3.03 27.90
C ALA A 14 -11.27 2.25 26.69
N LEU A 15 -10.09 1.64 26.80
CA LEU A 15 -9.58 0.78 25.74
C LEU A 15 -10.41 -0.50 25.57
N TYR A 16 -10.76 -1.17 26.68
CA TYR A 16 -11.59 -2.36 26.65
C TYR A 16 -13.01 -2.11 26.14
N TYR A 17 -13.50 -0.87 26.19
CA TYR A 17 -14.76 -0.49 25.56
C TYR A 17 -14.71 -0.62 24.03
N TYR A 18 -13.55 -0.38 23.41
CA TYR A 18 -13.37 -0.42 21.96
C TYR A 18 -12.79 -1.74 21.44
N VAL A 19 -12.01 -2.46 22.25
CA VAL A 19 -11.41 -3.75 21.85
C VAL A 19 -11.51 -4.79 22.96
N ALA A 20 -12.02 -5.98 22.65
CA ALA A 20 -12.27 -7.02 23.65
C ALA A 20 -10.97 -7.54 24.30
N ASN A 21 -9.87 -7.60 23.54
CA ASN A 21 -8.59 -8.09 24.00
C ASN A 21 -7.42 -7.57 23.12
N LYS A 22 -6.19 -8.02 23.41
CA LYS A 22 -4.99 -7.63 22.65
C LYS A 22 -5.01 -8.12 21.20
N GLU A 23 -5.58 -9.30 20.96
CA GLU A 23 -5.67 -9.90 19.64
C GLU A 23 -6.69 -9.14 18.78
N GLU A 24 -7.81 -8.71 19.34
CA GLU A 24 -8.79 -7.83 18.67
C GLU A 24 -8.14 -6.50 18.27
N LEU A 25 -7.35 -5.89 19.16
CA LEU A 25 -6.62 -4.67 18.83
C LEU A 25 -5.64 -4.90 17.67
N LEU A 26 -4.89 -6.01 17.70
CA LEU A 26 -3.98 -6.38 16.62
C LEU A 26 -4.72 -6.60 15.30
N PHE A 27 -5.86 -7.28 15.34
CA PHE A 27 -6.72 -7.51 14.18
C PHE A 27 -7.17 -6.19 13.55
N GLN A 28 -7.67 -5.25 14.35
CA GLN A 28 -8.05 -3.92 13.86
C GLN A 28 -6.85 -3.19 13.25
N CYS A 29 -5.68 -3.22 13.88
CA CYS A 29 -4.47 -2.63 13.32
C CYS A 29 -4.07 -3.28 11.98
N CYS A 30 -4.23 -4.59 11.82
CA CYS A 30 -3.93 -5.31 10.58
C CYS A 30 -4.87 -4.93 9.42
N ARG A 31 -6.09 -4.48 9.73
CA ARG A 31 -7.09 -4.08 8.75
C ARG A 31 -6.87 -2.69 8.18
N VAL A 32 -6.43 -1.74 9.00
CA VAL A 32 -6.17 -0.34 8.59
C VAL A 32 -5.37 -0.23 7.29
N PRO A 33 -4.19 -0.86 7.12
CA PRO A 33 -3.42 -0.73 5.87
C PRO A 33 -4.16 -1.30 4.65
N ILE A 34 -4.96 -2.36 4.84
CA ILE A 34 -5.77 -2.97 3.78
C ILE A 34 -6.86 -2.00 3.34
N GLU A 35 -7.57 -1.42 4.30
CA GLU A 35 -8.64 -0.45 4.06
C GLU A 35 -8.12 0.81 3.35
N ILE A 36 -6.97 1.35 3.81
CA ILE A 36 -6.26 2.45 3.15
C ILE A 36 -5.92 2.08 1.69
N GLY A 37 -5.38 0.89 1.47
CA GLY A 37 -4.97 0.44 0.13
C GLY A 37 -6.14 0.28 -0.84
N LEU A 38 -7.22 -0.35 -0.40
CA LEU A 38 -8.44 -0.54 -1.21
C LEU A 38 -9.11 0.79 -1.54
N GLU A 39 -9.25 1.68 -0.56
CA GLU A 39 -9.80 3.02 -0.77
C GLU A 39 -8.90 3.85 -1.69
N GLY A 40 -7.57 3.73 -1.54
CA GLY A 40 -6.59 4.38 -2.39
C GLY A 40 -6.71 3.95 -3.86
N ILE A 41 -6.89 2.64 -4.12
CA ILE A 41 -7.15 2.14 -5.48
C ILE A 41 -8.46 2.69 -6.02
N ARG A 42 -9.54 2.65 -5.24
CA ARG A 42 -10.86 3.16 -5.66
C ARG A 42 -10.76 4.62 -6.09
N ARG A 43 -10.14 5.47 -5.28
CA ARG A 43 -9.94 6.89 -5.60
C ARG A 43 -9.05 7.10 -6.82
N ALA A 44 -7.98 6.31 -6.95
CA ALA A 44 -7.11 6.40 -8.11
C ALA A 44 -7.87 6.10 -9.42
N GLN A 45 -8.76 5.11 -9.40
CA GLN A 45 -9.62 4.75 -10.54
C GLN A 45 -10.64 5.85 -10.89
N GLU A 46 -11.10 6.61 -9.90
CA GLU A 46 -12.01 7.75 -10.09
C GLU A 46 -11.30 9.00 -10.63
N GLN A 47 -10.02 9.16 -10.30
CA GLN A 47 -9.25 10.38 -10.61
C GLN A 47 -8.48 10.31 -11.92
N ALA A 48 -8.15 9.11 -12.41
CA ALA A 48 -7.34 8.94 -13.60
C ALA A 48 -7.82 7.75 -14.44
N GLU A 49 -7.75 7.90 -15.77
CA GLU A 49 -8.01 6.81 -16.71
C GLU A 49 -6.72 6.02 -17.03
N ALA A 50 -5.58 6.71 -17.09
CA ALA A 50 -4.30 6.13 -17.48
C ALA A 50 -3.76 5.17 -16.40
N PRO A 51 -3.40 3.91 -16.73
CA PRO A 51 -2.96 2.90 -15.75
C PRO A 51 -1.72 3.28 -14.94
N ASP A 52 -0.79 4.04 -15.54
CA ASP A 52 0.40 4.54 -14.85
C ASP A 52 0.07 5.59 -13.80
N GLU A 53 -0.85 6.50 -14.09
CA GLU A 53 -1.31 7.49 -13.12
C GLU A 53 -2.19 6.84 -12.04
N GLN A 54 -3.06 5.90 -12.40
CA GLN A 54 -3.83 5.11 -11.43
C GLN A 54 -2.89 4.37 -10.46
N LEU A 55 -1.84 3.73 -10.98
CA LEU A 55 -0.86 3.03 -10.15
C LEU A 55 -0.11 4.02 -9.25
N ARG A 56 0.33 5.16 -9.79
CA ARG A 56 1.03 6.19 -9.01
C ARG A 56 0.17 6.69 -7.86
N LEU A 57 -1.09 7.05 -8.12
CA LEU A 57 -2.03 7.54 -7.10
C LEU A 57 -2.32 6.49 -6.03
N ALA A 58 -2.50 5.22 -6.44
CA ALA A 58 -2.72 4.12 -5.49
C ALA A 58 -1.52 3.90 -4.56
N LEU A 59 -0.29 3.90 -5.10
CA LEU A 59 0.93 3.77 -4.30
C LEU A 59 1.15 4.98 -3.38
N VAL A 60 0.91 6.19 -3.89
CA VAL A 60 0.97 7.42 -3.10
C VAL A 60 0.02 7.34 -1.91
N SER A 61 -1.25 7.01 -2.15
CA SER A 61 -2.27 6.93 -1.11
C SER A 61 -1.93 5.90 -0.04
N TYR A 62 -1.40 4.75 -0.46
CA TYR A 62 -0.99 3.69 0.47
C TYR A 62 0.17 4.17 1.35
N ILE A 63 1.26 4.64 0.75
CA ILE A 63 2.46 5.05 1.48
C ILE A 63 2.14 6.23 2.41
N ASP A 64 1.44 7.24 1.92
CA ASP A 64 1.08 8.42 2.71
C ASP A 64 0.22 8.02 3.93
N GLY A 65 -0.81 7.19 3.72
CA GLY A 65 -1.64 6.67 4.80
C GLY A 65 -0.86 5.84 5.84
N MET A 66 0.09 5.01 5.39
CA MET A 66 0.98 4.26 6.30
C MET A 66 1.88 5.18 7.12
N THR A 67 2.38 6.26 6.53
CA THR A 67 3.30 7.19 7.20
C THR A 67 2.58 8.20 8.12
N ASP A 68 1.32 8.52 7.82
CA ASP A 68 0.51 9.46 8.61
C ASP A 68 -0.30 8.75 9.71
N GLN A 69 -1.17 7.82 9.32
CA GLN A 69 -2.13 7.18 10.24
C GLN A 69 -1.50 6.10 11.10
N LEU A 70 -0.54 5.36 10.55
CA LEU A 70 0.06 4.22 11.25
C LEU A 70 1.39 4.56 11.92
N ARG A 71 1.93 5.79 11.74
CA ARG A 71 3.23 6.24 12.29
C ARG A 71 4.35 5.19 12.16
N GLY A 72 4.41 4.47 11.04
CA GLY A 72 5.41 3.43 10.83
C GLY A 72 5.23 2.17 11.70
N SER A 73 4.03 1.93 12.26
CA SER A 73 3.76 0.74 13.04
C SER A 73 3.86 -0.52 12.17
N VAL A 74 4.76 -1.41 12.57
CA VAL A 74 5.11 -2.64 11.87
C VAL A 74 4.10 -3.75 12.16
N VAL A 75 2.82 -3.43 11.98
CA VAL A 75 1.70 -4.33 12.30
C VAL A 75 1.67 -5.55 11.38
N LEU A 76 2.30 -5.45 10.21
CA LEU A 76 2.43 -6.57 9.27
C LEU A 76 3.35 -7.71 9.78
N LEU A 77 4.10 -7.54 10.89
CA LEU A 77 5.03 -8.56 11.38
C LEU A 77 4.45 -9.52 12.46
N GLU A 78 3.24 -9.30 12.97
CA GLU A 78 2.68 -10.09 14.09
C GLU A 78 1.44 -10.94 13.74
N GLU A 79 1.17 -11.23 12.46
CA GLU A 79 0.00 -12.05 12.05
C GLU A 79 -0.11 -13.41 12.73
N GLY A 80 1.01 -13.99 13.16
CA GLY A 80 1.01 -15.25 13.91
C GLY A 80 0.31 -15.19 15.27
N ALA A 81 0.00 -13.98 15.76
CA ALA A 81 -0.75 -13.78 17.00
C ALA A 81 -2.27 -13.63 16.78
N LEU A 82 -2.75 -13.62 15.53
CA LEU A 82 -4.17 -13.59 15.21
C LEU A 82 -4.82 -14.96 15.41
N SER A 83 -6.10 -14.93 15.78
CA SER A 83 -6.95 -16.12 15.73
C SER A 83 -7.06 -16.64 14.28
N PRO A 84 -7.32 -17.94 14.07
CA PRO A 84 -7.51 -18.49 12.73
C PRO A 84 -8.63 -17.82 11.93
N GLU A 85 -9.61 -17.21 12.59
CA GLU A 85 -10.69 -16.45 11.97
C GLU A 85 -10.21 -15.09 11.49
N HIS A 86 -9.66 -14.26 12.38
CA HIS A 86 -9.11 -12.95 12.05
C HIS A 86 -7.98 -13.03 11.03
N TYR A 87 -7.11 -14.03 11.12
CA TYR A 87 -6.08 -14.28 10.12
C TYR A 87 -6.67 -14.51 8.72
N ARG A 88 -7.76 -15.30 8.61
CA ARG A 88 -8.42 -15.55 7.33
C ARG A 88 -9.01 -14.27 6.73
N GLU A 89 -9.61 -13.41 7.56
CA GLU A 89 -10.16 -12.14 7.13
C GLU A 89 -9.06 -11.17 6.66
N VAL A 90 -8.01 -10.97 7.45
CA VAL A 90 -6.85 -10.13 7.09
C VAL A 90 -6.21 -10.62 5.79
N LYS A 91 -6.02 -11.95 5.66
CA LYS A 91 -5.49 -12.54 4.44
C LYS A 91 -6.41 -12.27 3.23
N ALA A 92 -7.72 -12.46 3.37
CA ALA A 92 -8.66 -12.24 2.28
C ALA A 92 -8.65 -10.77 1.80
N GLY A 93 -8.55 -9.82 2.73
CA GLY A 93 -8.44 -8.40 2.42
C GLY A 93 -7.13 -8.06 1.68
N ARG A 94 -6.00 -8.64 2.10
CA ARG A 94 -4.72 -8.48 1.38
C ARG A 94 -4.74 -9.09 0.00
N ASP A 95 -5.29 -10.29 -0.12
CA ASP A 95 -5.42 -10.96 -1.42
C ASP A 95 -6.28 -10.10 -2.37
N GLU A 96 -7.33 -9.43 -1.86
CA GLU A 96 -8.13 -8.49 -2.65
C GLU A 96 -7.34 -7.25 -3.06
N TYR A 97 -6.65 -6.60 -2.13
CA TYR A 97 -5.80 -5.45 -2.46
C TYR A 97 -4.72 -5.81 -3.50
N GLU A 98 -4.05 -6.95 -3.34
CA GLU A 98 -3.06 -7.45 -4.30
C GLU A 98 -3.70 -7.74 -5.66
N ARG A 99 -4.90 -8.33 -5.71
CA ARG A 99 -5.63 -8.58 -6.97
C ARG A 99 -5.93 -7.28 -7.71
N GLN A 100 -6.47 -6.27 -7.01
CA GLN A 100 -6.82 -5.01 -7.65
C GLN A 100 -5.60 -4.25 -8.18
N LEU A 101 -4.51 -4.21 -7.40
CA LEU A 101 -3.26 -3.57 -7.81
C LEU A 101 -2.67 -4.27 -9.06
N ARG A 102 -2.66 -5.61 -9.08
CA ARG A 102 -2.26 -6.40 -10.25
C ARG A 102 -3.17 -6.15 -11.45
N GLY A 103 -4.46 -5.90 -11.22
CA GLY A 103 -5.41 -5.51 -12.26
C GLY A 103 -5.00 -4.22 -12.97
N ILE A 104 -4.50 -3.21 -12.23
CA ILE A 104 -3.97 -1.96 -12.82
C ILE A 104 -2.76 -2.27 -13.70
N ILE A 105 -1.82 -3.07 -13.19
CA ILE A 105 -0.60 -3.45 -13.93
C ILE A 105 -0.94 -4.22 -15.21
N ALA A 106 -1.82 -5.21 -15.12
CA ALA A 106 -2.25 -6.01 -16.27
C ALA A 106 -2.93 -5.14 -17.36
N ARG A 107 -3.77 -4.18 -16.96
CA ARG A 107 -4.35 -3.21 -17.90
C ARG A 107 -3.28 -2.34 -18.56
N GLY A 108 -2.30 -1.84 -17.79
CA GLY A 108 -1.20 -1.05 -18.34
C GLY A 108 -0.33 -1.83 -19.33
N ILE A 109 -0.11 -3.13 -19.10
CA ILE A 109 0.57 -4.01 -20.06
C ILE A 109 -0.27 -4.15 -21.35
N ALA A 110 -1.58 -4.43 -21.21
CA ALA A 110 -2.47 -4.60 -22.35
C ALA A 110 -2.63 -3.32 -23.19
N GLN A 111 -2.46 -2.15 -22.57
CA GLN A 111 -2.49 -0.83 -23.22
C GLN A 111 -1.11 -0.34 -23.68
N GLU A 112 -0.07 -1.16 -23.56
CA GLU A 112 1.33 -0.81 -23.90
C GLU A 112 1.89 0.39 -23.11
N VAL A 113 1.24 0.77 -22.02
CA VAL A 113 1.70 1.81 -21.08
C VAL A 113 2.85 1.26 -20.21
N PHE A 114 2.79 -0.03 -19.87
CA PHE A 114 3.83 -0.73 -19.14
C PHE A 114 4.54 -1.78 -20.00
N VAL A 115 5.81 -2.04 -19.69
CA VAL A 115 6.58 -3.11 -20.31
C VAL A 115 5.94 -4.49 -20.03
N PRO A 116 5.99 -5.43 -20.98
CA PRO A 116 5.58 -6.81 -20.73
C PRO A 116 6.36 -7.42 -19.56
N CYS A 117 5.66 -7.83 -18.51
CA CYS A 117 6.25 -8.39 -17.30
C CYS A 117 5.26 -9.32 -16.59
N ASP A 118 5.77 -10.10 -15.62
CA ASP A 118 4.91 -10.86 -14.72
C ASP A 118 4.31 -9.92 -13.66
N ALA A 119 3.04 -9.58 -13.83
CA ALA A 119 2.31 -8.67 -12.94
C ALA A 119 2.31 -9.14 -11.47
N ARG A 120 2.42 -10.45 -11.21
CA ARG A 120 2.48 -11.00 -9.85
C ARG A 120 3.84 -10.72 -9.22
N LEU A 121 4.93 -10.96 -9.95
CA LEU A 121 6.28 -10.65 -9.44
C LEU A 121 6.47 -9.15 -9.22
N VAL A 122 5.97 -8.32 -10.14
CA VAL A 122 5.95 -6.85 -9.96
C VAL A 122 5.13 -6.47 -8.74
N GLY A 123 3.95 -7.06 -8.56
CA GLY A 123 3.13 -6.88 -7.36
C GLY A 123 3.95 -7.12 -6.08
N PHE A 124 4.62 -8.27 -5.97
CA PHE A 124 5.48 -8.57 -4.81
C PHE A 124 6.59 -7.54 -4.59
N ALA A 125 7.23 -7.06 -5.67
CA ALA A 125 8.25 -6.02 -5.56
C ALA A 125 7.69 -4.68 -5.04
N LEU A 126 6.52 -4.25 -5.55
CA LEU A 126 5.85 -3.04 -5.08
C LEU A 126 5.47 -3.15 -3.60
N PHE A 127 4.84 -4.27 -3.21
CA PHE A 127 4.47 -4.53 -1.82
C PHE A 127 5.68 -4.58 -0.90
N GLY A 128 6.75 -5.27 -1.29
CA GLY A 128 7.99 -5.33 -0.52
C GLY A 128 8.59 -3.94 -0.31
N ALA A 129 8.64 -3.12 -1.36
CA ALA A 129 9.13 -1.75 -1.29
C ALA A 129 8.28 -0.89 -0.32
N MET A 130 6.96 -0.93 -0.43
CA MET A 130 6.05 -0.15 0.43
C MET A 130 6.10 -0.62 1.89
N ASN A 131 6.06 -1.93 2.12
CA ASN A 131 6.04 -2.52 3.46
C ASN A 131 7.38 -2.38 4.20
N TRP A 132 8.47 -2.08 3.48
CA TRP A 132 9.75 -1.78 4.09
C TRP A 132 9.85 -0.34 4.61
N ILE A 133 9.05 0.60 4.08
CA ILE A 133 9.08 2.03 4.48
C ILE A 133 8.93 2.24 6.00
N PRO A 134 7.97 1.60 6.70
CA PRO A 134 7.81 1.72 8.14
C PRO A 134 9.06 1.39 8.97
N THR A 135 9.98 0.58 8.44
CA THR A 135 11.18 0.13 9.18
C THR A 135 12.25 1.19 9.33
N TRP A 136 12.22 2.24 8.50
CA TRP A 136 13.23 3.30 8.50
C TRP A 136 12.63 4.72 8.45
N TYR A 137 11.34 4.87 8.16
CA TYR A 137 10.68 6.17 8.14
C TYR A 137 10.57 6.77 9.55
N ASP A 138 11.04 8.01 9.69
CA ASP A 138 10.93 8.81 10.90
C ASP A 138 10.01 10.02 10.65
N PRO A 139 8.83 10.10 11.28
CA PRO A 139 7.94 11.26 11.16
C PRO A 139 8.55 12.59 11.62
N ALA A 140 9.57 12.55 12.50
CA ALA A 140 10.32 13.72 12.93
C ALA A 140 11.55 14.03 12.04
N GLY A 141 11.76 13.20 11.01
CA GLY A 141 12.86 13.34 10.07
C GLY A 141 12.70 14.48 9.07
N ARG A 142 13.64 14.58 8.13
CA ARG A 142 13.70 15.67 7.14
C ARG A 142 12.67 15.59 6.01
N ARG A 143 11.98 14.46 5.87
CA ARG A 143 11.05 14.20 4.77
C ARG A 143 9.70 13.84 5.34
N SER A 144 8.67 14.50 4.85
CA SER A 144 7.29 14.13 5.15
C SER A 144 6.91 12.80 4.50
N GLY A 145 5.90 12.13 5.05
CA GLY A 145 5.31 10.92 4.50
C GLY A 145 4.86 11.10 3.05
N ARG A 146 4.22 12.23 2.76
CA ARG A 146 3.80 12.63 1.42
C ARG A 146 4.96 12.72 0.42
N GLU A 147 6.09 13.31 0.82
CA GLU A 147 7.30 13.38 -0.03
C GLU A 147 7.90 11.99 -0.29
N VAL A 148 7.92 11.12 0.72
CA VAL A 148 8.36 9.73 0.57
C VAL A 148 7.43 9.00 -0.40
N ALA A 149 6.12 9.15 -0.22
CA ALA A 149 5.10 8.55 -1.06
C ALA A 149 5.25 8.94 -2.54
N GLU A 150 5.37 10.25 -2.83
CA GLU A 150 5.60 10.73 -4.21
C GLU A 150 6.89 10.17 -4.80
N THR A 151 7.98 10.20 -4.03
CA THR A 151 9.30 9.76 -4.51
C THR A 151 9.29 8.26 -4.86
N PHE A 152 8.75 7.43 -3.97
CA PHE A 152 8.70 5.99 -4.16
C PHE A 152 7.73 5.60 -5.27
N ALA A 153 6.53 6.19 -5.31
CA ALA A 153 5.56 5.91 -6.35
C ALA A 153 6.11 6.29 -7.74
N ALA A 154 6.71 7.48 -7.88
CA ALA A 154 7.32 7.90 -9.12
C ALA A 154 8.47 6.98 -9.55
N TYR A 155 9.34 6.57 -8.61
CA TYR A 155 10.43 5.64 -8.89
C TYR A 155 9.93 4.28 -9.39
N LEU A 156 8.97 3.69 -8.68
CA LEU A 156 8.44 2.36 -8.97
C LEU A 156 7.65 2.34 -10.28
N VAL A 157 6.77 3.32 -10.51
CA VAL A 157 5.97 3.41 -11.75
C VAL A 157 6.87 3.67 -12.95
N ARG A 158 7.89 4.54 -12.82
CA ARG A 158 8.86 4.79 -13.91
C ARG A 158 9.60 3.52 -14.32
N GLY A 159 9.88 2.61 -13.39
CA GLY A 159 10.51 1.32 -13.70
C GLY A 159 9.63 0.39 -14.55
N LEU A 160 8.32 0.63 -14.59
CA LEU A 160 7.36 -0.17 -15.37
C LEU A 160 6.99 0.47 -16.70
N ARG A 161 7.12 1.79 -16.84
CA ARG A 161 6.70 2.51 -18.06
C ARG A 161 7.46 2.01 -19.28
N ALA A 162 6.73 1.69 -20.34
CA ALA A 162 7.34 1.40 -21.63
C ALA A 162 8.04 2.67 -22.16
N ALA A 163 9.22 2.51 -22.76
CA ALA A 163 9.83 3.60 -23.50
C ALA A 163 8.94 3.93 -24.71
N PRO A 164 8.80 5.23 -25.09
CA PRO A 164 8.12 5.55 -26.33
C PRO A 164 8.81 4.79 -27.48
N ALA A 165 8.02 4.08 -28.29
CA ALA A 165 8.54 3.36 -29.44
C ALA A 165 9.41 4.32 -30.27
N PRO A 166 10.64 3.93 -30.67
CA PRO A 166 11.46 4.79 -31.51
C PRO A 166 10.65 5.15 -32.74
N ALA A 167 10.53 6.44 -33.02
CA ALA A 167 9.85 6.93 -34.22
C ALA A 167 10.45 6.18 -35.41
N ARG A 168 9.62 5.38 -36.10
CA ARG A 168 10.00 4.74 -37.37
C ARG A 168 10.35 5.90 -38.30
N HIS A 169 11.65 6.19 -38.42
CA HIS A 169 12.14 7.06 -39.46
C HIS A 169 11.82 6.33 -40.75
N GLY A 170 10.78 6.81 -41.44
CA GLY A 170 10.38 6.23 -42.71
C GLY A 170 11.59 6.17 -43.62
N GLU A 171 11.88 4.99 -44.15
CA GLU A 171 12.68 4.86 -45.35
C GLU A 171 12.00 5.74 -46.41
N ALA A 172 12.65 6.85 -46.73
CA ALA A 172 12.30 7.65 -47.88
C ALA A 172 12.64 6.84 -49.14
N PRO A 173 11.80 6.92 -50.19
CA PRO A 173 11.85 6.07 -51.38
C PRO A 173 13.10 6.25 -52.24
#